data_AF-A0A5B7UD47-F1
#
_entry.id   AF-A0A5B7UD47-F1
#
_cell.length_a   1.000
_cell.length_b   1.000
_cell.length_c   1.000
_cell.angle_alpha   90.00
_cell.angle_beta   90.00
_cell.angle_gamma   90.00
#
_symmetry.space_group_name_H-M   'P 1'
#
loop_
_entity.id
_entity.type
_entity.pdbx_description
1 polymer ?
#
loop_
_entity_poly.entity_id
_entity_poly.type
_entity_poly.pdbx_seq_one_letter_code
_entity_poly.pdbx_strand_id
1 'polypeptide(L)'
;MTATLTPFKGMVVEGQLSYKDRNQTISTFRNEMNPLINFLTGNPITGSEVTPNSYEETWRKTNSYTAQLYASYEKDINKHYFKLLVGTSYEDNNFREVYAKRRNMLSNGMGNINAGSSADGDVFNSGYSTADAFQSFFSRLIL
;
A
#
# COMPACT_ATOMS: atom_id res chain seq x y z
N MET A 1 -5.82 -17.32 -8.80
CA MET A 1 -6.58 -18.45 -9.38
C MET A 1 -6.49 -18.37 -10.88
N THR A 2 -6.29 -19.49 -11.55
CA THR A 2 -6.20 -19.57 -13.01
C THR A 2 -7.08 -20.71 -13.52
N ALA A 3 -7.70 -20.53 -14.67
CA ALA A 3 -8.51 -21.54 -15.35
C ALA A 3 -8.16 -21.53 -16.84
N THR A 4 -7.91 -22.71 -17.40
CA THR A 4 -7.53 -22.89 -18.80
C THR A 4 -8.48 -23.87 -19.48
N LEU A 5 -8.96 -23.49 -20.65
CA LEU A 5 -9.85 -24.28 -21.50
C LEU A 5 -9.25 -24.40 -22.89
N THR A 6 -9.34 -25.60 -23.48
CA THR A 6 -8.88 -25.88 -24.85
C THR A 6 -10.04 -26.43 -25.67
N PRO A 7 -10.93 -25.57 -26.21
CA PRO A 7 -12.17 -26.03 -26.85
C PRO A 7 -11.93 -26.86 -28.13
N PHE A 8 -10.89 -26.52 -28.89
CA PHE A 8 -10.46 -27.25 -30.07
C PHE A 8 -8.95 -27.07 -30.29
N LYS A 9 -8.36 -27.91 -31.16
CA LYS A 9 -6.93 -27.93 -31.41
C LYS A 9 -6.40 -26.54 -31.79
N GLY A 10 -5.33 -26.11 -31.13
CA GLY A 10 -4.69 -24.82 -31.36
C GLY A 10 -5.34 -23.64 -30.65
N MET A 11 -6.54 -23.79 -30.05
CA MET A 11 -7.19 -22.74 -29.26
C MET A 11 -6.98 -22.96 -27.76
N VAL A 12 -6.58 -21.91 -27.06
CA VAL A 12 -6.47 -21.86 -25.59
C VAL A 12 -7.22 -20.62 -25.10
N VAL A 13 -8.12 -20.79 -24.14
CA VAL A 13 -8.80 -19.71 -23.42
C VAL A 13 -8.35 -19.75 -21.96
N GLU A 14 -7.86 -18.64 -21.44
CA GLU A 14 -7.36 -18.55 -20.07
C GLU A 14 -8.02 -17.40 -19.32
N GLY A 15 -8.52 -17.72 -18.13
CA GLY A 15 -9.02 -16.77 -17.15
C GLY A 15 -8.10 -16.73 -15.94
N GLN A 16 -7.79 -15.54 -15.44
CA GLN A 16 -6.97 -15.36 -14.25
C GLN A 16 -7.65 -14.36 -13.31
N LEU A 17 -7.72 -14.72 -12.02
CA LEU A 17 -8.21 -13.85 -10.95
C LEU A 17 -7.14 -13.77 -9.85
N SER A 18 -6.84 -12.57 -9.38
CA SER A 18 -5.89 -12.32 -8.30
C SER A 18 -6.48 -11.35 -7.29
N TYR A 19 -6.23 -11.59 -6.02
CA TYR A 19 -6.59 -10.69 -4.94
C TYR A 19 -5.41 -10.57 -3.97
N LYS A 20 -5.10 -9.33 -3.58
CA LYS A 20 -4.01 -9.00 -2.66
C LYS A 20 -4.57 -8.09 -1.58
N ASP A 21 -4.43 -8.52 -0.33
CA ASP A 21 -4.73 -7.73 0.87
C ASP A 21 -3.41 -7.46 1.60
N ARG A 22 -3.10 -6.18 1.84
CA ARG A 22 -1.92 -5.75 2.58
C ARG A 22 -2.34 -4.84 3.71
N ASN A 23 -2.03 -5.24 4.93
CA ASN A 23 -2.19 -4.42 6.12
C ASN A 23 -0.81 -4.04 6.65
N GLN A 24 -0.62 -2.77 6.99
CA GLN A 24 0.60 -2.25 7.57
C GLN A 24 0.28 -1.35 8.75
N THR A 25 1.01 -1.53 9.84
CA THR A 25 0.97 -0.65 11.01
C THR A 25 2.36 -0.08 11.21
N ILE A 26 2.42 1.24 11.35
CA ILE A 26 3.64 1.99 11.63
C ILE A 26 3.41 2.71 12.94
N SER A 27 4.30 2.50 13.91
CA SER A 27 4.23 3.16 15.20
C SER A 27 5.54 3.89 15.47
N THR A 28 5.43 5.16 15.86
CA THR A 28 6.60 6.00 16.17
C THR A 28 6.43 6.62 17.54
N PHE A 29 7.45 6.52 18.39
CA PHE A 29 7.52 7.25 19.65
C PHE A 29 8.60 8.31 19.59
N ARG A 30 8.28 9.52 20.04
CA ARG A 30 9.22 10.63 20.20
C ARG A 30 9.36 10.94 21.68
N ASN A 31 10.55 10.67 22.22
CA ASN A 31 10.87 10.93 23.62
C ASN A 31 10.99 12.43 23.91
N GLU A 32 10.55 12.80 25.09
CA GLU A 32 10.83 14.10 25.68
C GLU A 32 12.27 14.12 26.17
N MET A 33 12.98 15.20 25.85
CA MET A 33 14.40 15.35 26.12
C MET A 33 14.72 16.81 26.38
N ASN A 34 15.48 17.05 27.45
CA ASN A 34 16.03 18.36 27.79
C ASN A 34 16.90 18.92 26.63
N PRO A 35 17.08 20.25 26.56
CA PRO A 35 17.99 20.85 25.60
C PRO A 35 19.41 20.24 25.68
N LEU A 36 20.03 20.03 24.52
CA LEU A 36 21.43 19.67 24.41
C LEU A 36 22.31 20.82 24.90
N ILE A 37 23.42 20.49 25.56
CA ILE A 37 24.40 21.47 26.03
C ILE A 37 25.47 21.69 24.98
N ASN A 38 25.80 22.95 24.70
CA ASN A 38 26.89 23.31 23.80
C ASN A 38 28.25 23.03 24.46
N PHE A 39 29.07 22.20 23.83
CA PHE A 39 30.37 21.80 24.35
C PHE A 39 31.37 22.95 24.55
N LEU A 40 31.25 24.04 23.78
CA LEU A 40 32.18 25.18 23.84
C LEU A 40 31.71 26.25 24.83
N THR A 41 30.41 26.50 24.90
CA THR A 41 29.86 27.60 25.72
C THR A 41 29.27 27.14 27.04
N GLY A 42 29.03 25.82 27.22
CA GLY A 42 28.37 25.26 28.40
C GLY A 42 26.88 25.61 28.52
N ASN A 43 26.34 26.37 27.57
CA ASN A 43 24.95 26.83 27.59
C ASN A 43 24.03 25.89 26.78
N PRO A 44 22.73 25.84 27.10
CA PRO A 44 21.73 25.14 26.30
C PRO A 44 21.70 25.60 24.85
N ILE A 45 21.56 24.65 23.92
CA ILE A 45 21.33 24.92 22.51
C ILE A 45 19.83 25.15 22.30
N THR A 46 19.45 26.39 21.99
CA THR A 46 18.05 26.76 21.73
C THR A 46 17.47 25.91 20.60
N GLY A 47 16.28 25.32 20.84
CA GLY A 47 15.55 24.51 19.87
C GLY A 47 15.97 23.03 19.79
N SER A 48 16.93 22.59 20.60
CA SER A 48 17.32 21.18 20.69
C SER A 48 16.44 20.35 21.63
N GLU A 49 15.63 21.01 22.44
CA GLU A 49 14.66 20.38 23.33
C GLU A 49 13.54 19.71 22.53
N VAL A 50 13.04 18.60 23.05
CA VAL A 50 11.84 17.95 22.54
C VAL A 50 10.84 17.85 23.68
N THR A 51 9.77 18.64 23.62
CA THR A 51 8.70 18.61 24.61
C THR A 51 7.35 19.06 24.00
N PRO A 52 6.22 18.50 24.46
CA PRO A 52 6.11 17.21 25.16
C PRO A 52 6.47 16.03 24.23
N ASN A 53 6.71 14.86 24.83
CA ASN A 53 6.82 13.59 24.10
C ASN A 53 5.54 13.28 23.28
N SER A 54 5.62 12.31 22.37
CA SER A 54 4.46 11.92 21.56
C SER A 54 4.52 10.48 21.08
N TYR A 55 3.37 9.87 20.89
CA TYR A 55 3.20 8.58 20.22
C TYR A 55 2.27 8.74 19.03
N GLU A 56 2.64 8.15 17.90
CA GLU A 56 1.80 8.10 16.70
C GLU A 56 1.70 6.69 16.14
N GLU A 57 0.55 6.40 15.54
CA GLU A 57 0.23 5.17 14.84
C GLU A 57 -0.43 5.47 13.50
N THR A 58 0.03 4.79 12.47
CA THR A 58 -0.53 4.84 11.12
C THR A 58 -0.92 3.43 10.70
N TRP A 59 -2.20 3.21 10.44
CA TRP A 59 -2.74 1.99 9.86
C TRP A 59 -3.03 2.19 8.39
N ARG A 60 -2.38 1.39 7.55
CA ARG A 60 -2.60 1.37 6.10
C ARG A 60 -3.19 0.04 5.69
N LYS A 61 -4.20 0.10 4.84
CA LYS A 61 -4.78 -1.07 4.19
C LYS A 61 -4.77 -0.85 2.68
N THR A 62 -4.34 -1.86 1.94
CA THR A 62 -4.37 -1.88 0.48
C THR A 62 -5.02 -3.16 0.00
N ASN A 63 -5.99 -3.02 -0.89
CA ASN A 63 -6.69 -4.10 -1.55
C ASN A 63 -6.51 -3.95 -3.04
N SER A 64 -5.96 -4.97 -3.69
CA SER A 64 -5.84 -5.02 -5.15
C SER A 64 -6.56 -6.26 -5.66
N TYR A 65 -7.42 -6.06 -6.65
CA TYR A 65 -8.09 -7.12 -7.39
C TYR A 65 -7.70 -7.02 -8.86
N THR A 66 -7.41 -8.15 -9.48
CA THR A 66 -7.10 -8.22 -10.91
C THR A 66 -7.83 -9.39 -11.53
N ALA A 67 -8.52 -9.13 -12.63
CA ALA A 67 -9.15 -10.13 -13.48
C ALA A 67 -8.62 -10.01 -14.90
N GLN A 68 -8.28 -11.13 -15.52
CA GLN A 68 -7.84 -11.19 -16.91
C GLN A 68 -8.54 -12.35 -17.62
N LEU A 69 -8.95 -12.12 -18.86
CA LEU A 69 -9.52 -13.13 -19.73
C LEU A 69 -8.91 -12.95 -21.11
N TYR A 70 -8.30 -14.00 -21.65
CA TYR A 70 -7.74 -13.97 -22.99
C TYR A 70 -7.88 -15.30 -23.70
N ALA A 71 -7.92 -15.23 -25.03
CA ALA A 71 -7.93 -16.38 -25.92
C ALA A 71 -6.73 -16.27 -26.85
N SER A 72 -6.10 -17.41 -27.12
CA SER A 72 -5.06 -17.54 -28.12
C SER A 72 -5.38 -18.66 -29.09
N TYR A 73 -4.97 -18.47 -30.34
CA TYR A 73 -5.07 -19.46 -31.39
C TYR A 73 -3.75 -19.56 -32.13
N GLU A 74 -3.25 -20.78 -32.28
CA GLU A 74 -2.04 -21.08 -33.04
C GLU A 74 -2.26 -22.13 -34.12
N LYS A 75 -1.58 -21.94 -35.25
CA LYS A 75 -1.64 -22.86 -36.39
C LYS A 75 -0.36 -22.80 -37.22
N ASP A 76 0.15 -23.98 -37.55
CA ASP A 76 1.19 -24.15 -38.55
C ASP A 76 0.59 -24.27 -39.96
N ILE A 77 1.15 -23.52 -40.91
CA ILE A 77 0.82 -23.59 -42.33
C ILE A 77 2.14 -23.74 -43.11
N ASN A 78 2.41 -24.94 -43.61
CA ASN A 78 3.67 -25.28 -44.28
C ASN A 78 4.90 -24.99 -43.39
N LYS A 79 5.72 -24.00 -43.75
CA LYS A 79 6.91 -23.55 -43.00
C LYS A 79 6.64 -22.29 -42.17
N HIS A 80 5.39 -21.88 -42.04
CA HIS A 80 4.99 -20.64 -41.35
C HIS A 80 4.19 -20.96 -40.08
N TYR A 81 4.52 -20.29 -38.98
CA TYR A 81 3.83 -20.40 -37.70
C TYR A 81 3.00 -19.14 -37.47
N PHE A 82 1.71 -19.30 -37.16
CA PHE A 82 0.84 -18.18 -36.82
C PHE A 82 0.33 -18.35 -35.41
N LYS A 83 0.43 -17.30 -34.58
CA LYS A 83 -0.23 -17.23 -33.28
C LYS A 83 -0.88 -15.87 -33.07
N LEU A 84 -2.18 -15.87 -32.79
CA LEU A 84 -2.93 -14.70 -32.40
C LEU A 84 -3.37 -14.83 -30.94
N LEU A 85 -3.32 -13.74 -30.19
CA LEU A 85 -3.83 -13.64 -28.83
C LEU A 85 -4.66 -12.36 -28.71
N VAL A 86 -5.83 -12.44 -28.07
CA VAL A 86 -6.71 -11.32 -27.75
C VAL A 86 -7.22 -11.45 -26.32
N GLY A 87 -7.41 -10.34 -25.62
CA GLY A 87 -7.88 -10.38 -24.24
C GLY A 87 -8.32 -9.05 -23.67
N THR A 88 -8.84 -9.12 -22.46
CA THR A 88 -9.22 -7.99 -21.63
C THR A 88 -8.69 -8.17 -20.22
N SER A 89 -8.40 -7.05 -19.56
CA SER A 89 -8.03 -7.02 -18.15
C SER A 89 -8.87 -5.98 -17.41
N TYR A 90 -9.10 -6.27 -16.13
CA TYR A 90 -9.72 -5.36 -15.18
C TYR A 90 -8.86 -5.38 -13.90
N GLU A 91 -8.56 -4.20 -13.38
CA GLU A 91 -7.83 -4.01 -12.14
C GLU A 91 -8.59 -3.01 -11.27
N ASP A 92 -8.73 -3.32 -9.98
CA ASP A 92 -9.34 -2.45 -8.97
C ASP A 92 -8.41 -2.37 -7.76
N ASN A 93 -8.03 -1.16 -7.38
CA ASN A 93 -7.13 -0.87 -6.28
C ASN A 93 -7.79 0.08 -5.29
N ASN A 94 -7.79 -0.32 -4.02
CA ASN A 94 -8.30 0.49 -2.92
C ASN A 94 -7.20 0.65 -1.87
N PHE A 95 -6.97 1.89 -1.45
CA PHE A 95 -6.05 2.26 -0.39
C PHE A 95 -6.81 3.00 0.70
N ARG A 96 -6.51 2.69 1.96
CA ARG A 96 -7.01 3.42 3.13
C ARG A 96 -5.88 3.66 4.11
N GLU A 97 -5.81 4.88 4.64
CA GLU A 97 -4.94 5.24 5.74
C GLU A 97 -5.77 5.81 6.90
N VAL A 98 -5.42 5.40 8.12
CA VAL A 98 -5.89 6.01 9.36
C VAL A 98 -4.66 6.36 10.17
N TYR A 99 -4.62 7.59 10.66
CA TYR A 99 -3.54 8.13 11.47
C TYR A 99 -4.10 8.60 12.81
N ALA A 100 -3.37 8.29 13.88
CA ALA A 100 -3.62 8.81 15.21
C ALA A 100 -2.30 9.19 15.87
N LYS A 101 -2.30 10.33 16.56
CA LYS A 101 -1.18 10.77 17.38
C LYS A 101 -1.69 11.44 18.64
N ARG A 102 -1.00 11.16 19.74
CA ARG A 102 -1.16 11.87 21.00
C ARG A 102 0.17 12.44 21.46
N ARG A 103 0.13 13.63 22.05
CA ARG A 103 1.26 14.25 22.76
C ARG A 103 1.09 14.12 24.27
N ASN A 104 2.14 14.43 25.01
CA ASN A 104 2.14 14.46 26.47
C ASN A 104 1.72 13.10 27.06
N MET A 105 2.49 12.09 26.68
CA MET A 105 2.45 10.71 27.15
C MET A 105 2.89 10.64 28.61
N LEU A 106 2.23 9.79 29.42
CA LEU A 106 2.57 9.60 30.85
C LEU A 106 4.06 9.27 31.08
N SER A 107 4.72 8.62 30.12
CA SER A 107 6.15 8.33 30.16
C SER A 107 6.74 8.22 28.75
N ASN A 108 8.05 8.46 28.65
CA ASN A 108 8.83 8.15 27.46
C ASN A 108 8.77 6.64 27.14
N GLY A 109 8.72 6.29 25.85
CA GLY A 109 8.65 4.91 25.35
C GLY A 109 7.29 4.22 25.48
N MET A 110 6.24 4.89 25.96
CA MET A 110 4.93 4.27 26.13
C MET A 110 4.15 4.16 24.82
N GLY A 111 4.12 2.97 24.22
CA GLY A 111 3.45 2.69 22.94
C GLY A 111 1.94 2.46 23.03
N ASN A 112 1.20 3.39 23.64
CA ASN A 112 -0.26 3.31 23.70
C ASN A 112 -0.86 4.71 23.49
N ILE A 113 -1.62 4.89 22.41
CA ILE A 113 -2.26 6.17 22.07
C ILE A 113 -3.05 6.76 23.25
N ASN A 114 -3.83 5.95 23.99
CA ASN A 114 -4.65 6.45 25.09
C ASN A 114 -3.86 6.86 26.33
N ALA A 115 -2.55 6.62 26.33
CA ALA A 115 -1.68 7.01 27.42
C ALA A 115 -1.04 8.40 27.18
N GLY A 116 -1.43 9.09 26.10
CA GLY A 116 -1.22 10.52 25.90
C GLY A 116 -2.39 11.38 26.38
N SER A 117 -2.17 12.70 26.37
CA SER A 117 -3.15 13.70 26.76
C SER A 117 -4.42 13.66 25.90
N SER A 118 -5.55 14.02 26.52
CA SER A 118 -6.84 14.25 25.85
C SER A 118 -7.17 15.74 25.70
N ALA A 119 -6.24 16.62 26.04
CA ALA A 119 -6.43 18.06 25.89
C ALA A 119 -6.51 18.44 24.39
N ASP A 120 -7.33 19.44 24.10
CA ASP A 120 -7.40 20.02 22.77
C ASP A 120 -6.03 20.60 22.38
N GLY A 121 -5.52 20.24 21.21
CA GLY A 121 -4.14 20.52 20.77
C GLY A 121 -3.09 19.41 21.00
N ASP A 122 -3.40 18.39 21.81
CA ASP A 122 -2.55 17.19 21.96
C ASP A 122 -3.09 15.98 21.18
N VAL A 123 -4.29 16.11 20.61
CA VAL A 123 -4.98 15.06 19.86
C VAL A 123 -4.92 15.35 18.37
N PHE A 124 -4.34 14.43 17.61
CA PHE A 124 -4.27 14.51 16.15
C PHE A 124 -4.78 13.22 15.54
N ASN A 125 -5.73 13.33 14.62
CA ASN A 125 -6.26 12.21 13.89
C ASN A 125 -6.58 12.62 12.45
N SER A 126 -6.31 11.72 11.52
CA SER A 126 -6.68 11.92 10.13
C SER A 126 -6.93 10.57 9.47
N GLY A 127 -7.58 10.60 8.32
CA GLY A 127 -7.78 9.42 7.51
C GLY A 127 -8.21 9.81 6.12
N TYR A 128 -7.81 9.01 5.15
CA TYR A 128 -8.24 9.17 3.77
C TYR A 128 -8.29 7.81 3.08
N SER A 129 -8.94 7.80 1.93
CA SER A 129 -9.03 6.62 1.09
C SER A 129 -8.97 7.04 -0.37
N THR A 130 -8.34 6.20 -1.17
CA THR A 130 -8.21 6.37 -2.63
C THR A 130 -8.61 5.07 -3.29
N ALA A 131 -9.35 5.16 -4.38
CA ALA A 131 -9.77 4.00 -5.16
C ALA A 131 -9.60 4.32 -6.65
N ASP A 132 -9.01 3.38 -7.38
CA ASP A 132 -8.78 3.48 -8.82
C ASP A 132 -9.10 2.15 -9.48
N ALA A 133 -9.77 2.20 -10.64
CA ALA A 133 -10.08 1.03 -11.44
C ALA A 133 -9.68 1.24 -12.89
N PHE A 134 -9.11 0.20 -13.49
CA PHE A 134 -8.64 0.20 -14.87
C PHE A 134 -9.22 -0.98 -15.63
N GLN A 135 -9.75 -0.71 -16.82
CA GLN A 135 -10.13 -1.74 -17.77
C GLN A 135 -9.31 -1.57 -19.04
N SER A 136 -8.87 -2.67 -19.63
CA SER A 136 -8.06 -2.64 -20.86
C SER A 136 -8.41 -3.80 -21.79
N PHE A 137 -8.07 -3.60 -23.06
CA PHE A 137 -8.15 -4.61 -24.12
C PHE A 137 -6.78 -4.71 -24.78
N PHE A 138 -6.35 -5.92 -25.11
CA PHE A 138 -5.04 -6.16 -25.69
C PHE A 138 -5.06 -7.26 -26.74
N SER A 139 -4.11 -7.22 -27.66
CA SER A 139 -3.90 -8.25 -28.67
C SER A 139 -2.43 -8.40 -29.02
N ARG A 140 -2.02 -9.59 -29.43
CA ARG A 140 -0.66 -9.90 -29.90
C ARG A 140 -0.70 -10.87 -31.07
N LEU A 141 0.07 -10.58 -32.12
CA LEU A 141 0.25 -11.42 -33.29
C LEU A 141 1.72 -11.86 -33.41
N ILE A 142 1.95 -13.14 -33.69
CA ILE A 142 3.26 -13.75 -33.95
C ILE A 142 3.15 -14.50 -35.29
N LEU A 143 4.17 -14.35 -36.13
CA LEU A 143 4.29 -14.85 -37.51
C LEU A 143 5.66 -15.52 -37.71
#